data_AF-A0A0F7TV99-F1
#
_entry.id   AF-A0A0F7TV99-F1
#
_cell.length_a   1.000
_cell.length_b   1.000
_cell.length_c   1.000
_cell.angle_alpha   90.00
_cell.angle_beta   90.00
_cell.angle_gamma   90.00
#
_symmetry.space_group_name_H-M   'P 1'
#
loop_
_entity.id
_entity.type
_entity.pdbx_description
1 polymer ?
#
loop_
_entity_poly.entity_id
_entity_poly.type
_entity_poly.pdbx_seq_one_letter_code
_entity_poly.pdbx_strand_id
1 'polypeptide(L)'
;MELERLFFERHYDEDVALTTGTPIFIGLYGEPTVQSRFEPEEAGFRLLLPFALGNVSRDDGARVSDGNPIAPGSFTALFQHGCHHPFGGEHRSQRMERLFDYWTELIENGVWRVGDEGVKGGIETFRDADSGAWRDYWIPPDW
;
A
#
# COMPACT_ATOMS: atom_id res chain seq x y z
N MET A 1 7.96 3.42 -14.45
CA MET A 1 7.15 2.21 -14.71
C MET A 1 6.05 1.94 -13.67
N GLU A 2 6.30 1.76 -12.35
CA GLU A 2 5.19 1.51 -11.39
C GLU A 2 4.28 2.74 -11.18
N LEU A 3 4.88 3.93 -11.01
CA LEU A 3 4.12 5.17 -10.79
C LEU A 3 3.36 5.66 -12.03
N GLU A 4 3.93 5.49 -13.23
CA GLU A 4 3.25 5.87 -14.47
C GLU A 4 1.96 5.07 -14.67
N ARG A 5 1.96 3.79 -14.29
CA ARG A 5 0.80 2.93 -14.42
C ARG A 5 -0.35 3.32 -13.50
N LEU A 6 -0.05 3.88 -12.33
CA LEU A 6 -1.05 4.30 -11.34
C LEU A 6 -1.79 5.59 -11.69
N PHE A 7 -1.16 6.50 -12.43
CA PHE A 7 -1.75 7.78 -12.79
C PHE A 7 -2.20 7.88 -14.27
N PHE A 8 -1.71 7.01 -15.17
CA PHE A 8 -1.87 7.19 -16.62
C PHE A 8 -2.51 6.02 -17.39
N GLU A 9 -3.02 4.98 -16.73
CA GLU A 9 -3.89 4.02 -17.44
C GLU A 9 -5.25 4.70 -17.79
N ARG A 10 -5.29 5.20 -19.04
CA ARG A 10 -6.35 5.93 -19.77
C ARG A 10 -6.36 7.46 -19.70
N HIS A 11 -5.25 8.10 -20.03
CA HIS A 11 -5.32 9.23 -20.97
C HIS A 11 -4.11 9.17 -21.91
N TYR A 12 -4.39 8.88 -23.19
CA TYR A 12 -3.43 9.17 -24.25
C TYR A 12 -3.19 10.69 -24.20
N ASP A 13 -1.94 11.08 -23.97
CA ASP A 13 -1.34 12.37 -24.37
C ASP A 13 -0.98 13.40 -23.28
N GLU A 14 -0.71 13.04 -22.02
CA GLU A 14 0.13 13.88 -21.12
C GLU A 14 0.93 13.03 -20.12
N ASP A 15 2.12 12.54 -20.52
CA ASP A 15 3.06 11.88 -19.62
C ASP A 15 3.68 12.91 -18.66
N VAL A 16 3.37 12.86 -17.36
CA VAL A 16 4.11 13.62 -16.36
C VAL A 16 5.49 12.97 -16.19
N ALA A 17 6.50 13.54 -16.85
CA ALA A 17 7.88 13.09 -16.75
C ALA A 17 8.41 13.32 -15.31
N LEU A 18 8.46 12.24 -14.51
CA LEU A 18 9.09 12.23 -13.19
C LEU A 18 10.62 12.28 -13.35
N THR A 19 11.17 13.49 -13.49
CA THR A 19 12.63 13.72 -13.58
C THR A 19 13.27 13.90 -12.20
N THR A 20 14.58 13.65 -12.08
CA THR A 20 15.35 13.89 -10.85
C THR A 20 15.17 15.34 -10.38
N GLY A 21 14.60 15.54 -9.18
CA GLY A 21 14.24 16.86 -8.64
C GLY A 21 12.75 17.20 -8.71
N THR A 22 11.93 16.35 -9.34
CA THR A 22 10.47 16.46 -9.32
C THR A 22 9.94 16.02 -7.94
N PRO A 23 9.02 16.76 -7.31
CA PRO A 23 8.37 16.32 -6.08
C PRO A 23 7.70 14.96 -6.29
N ILE A 24 8.03 13.99 -5.45
CA ILE A 24 7.29 12.73 -5.41
C ILE A 24 6.02 13.00 -4.61
N PHE A 25 4.87 12.82 -5.25
CA PHE A 25 3.58 12.88 -4.59
C PHE A 25 3.51 11.73 -3.57
N ILE A 26 3.57 12.04 -2.28
CA ILE A 26 3.34 11.06 -1.21
C ILE A 26 1.91 11.17 -0.72
N GLY A 27 1.33 10.06 -0.29
CA GLY A 27 0.00 10.08 0.30
C GLY A 27 -0.85 8.87 -0.03
N LEU A 28 -2.10 8.96 0.41
CA LEU A 28 -3.11 7.93 0.23
C LEU A 28 -4.06 8.36 -0.89
N TYR A 29 -4.04 7.61 -1.99
CA TYR A 29 -4.83 7.87 -3.19
C TYR A 29 -5.93 6.82 -3.33
N GLY A 30 -7.11 7.24 -3.77
CA GLY A 30 -8.12 6.30 -4.25
C GLY A 30 -7.67 5.67 -5.57
N GLU A 31 -7.92 4.38 -5.74
CA GLU A 31 -7.63 3.70 -7.00
C GLU A 31 -8.78 3.91 -7.99
N PRO A 32 -8.51 4.14 -9.30
CA PRO A 32 -9.55 4.18 -10.31
C PRO A 32 -10.31 2.86 -10.35
N THR A 33 -11.63 2.94 -10.41
CA THR A 33 -12.49 1.75 -10.40
C THR A 33 -13.05 1.49 -11.79
N VAL A 34 -12.92 0.25 -12.25
CA VAL A 34 -13.59 -0.20 -13.47
C VAL A 34 -14.77 -1.04 -13.04
N GLN A 35 -15.99 -0.50 -13.21
CA GLN A 35 -17.19 -1.26 -12.93
C GLN A 35 -17.25 -2.48 -13.87
N SER A 36 -16.89 -3.64 -13.33
CA SER A 36 -16.90 -4.91 -14.05
C SER A 36 -17.55 -5.99 -13.19
N ARG A 37 -18.11 -7.00 -13.85
CA ARG A 37 -18.75 -8.13 -13.14
C ARG A 37 -17.76 -8.93 -12.29
N PHE A 38 -16.45 -8.76 -12.53
CA PHE A 38 -15.38 -9.50 -11.87
C PHE A 38 -14.63 -8.67 -10.82
N GLU A 39 -14.80 -7.35 -10.84
CA GLU A 39 -14.19 -6.40 -9.89
C GLU A 39 -15.30 -5.53 -9.27
N PRO A 40 -16.09 -6.09 -8.34
CA PRO A 40 -17.22 -5.35 -7.76
C PRO A 40 -16.78 -4.31 -6.71
N GLU A 41 -15.51 -4.30 -6.30
CA GLU A 41 -15.02 -3.46 -5.22
C GLU A 41 -14.51 -2.11 -5.73
N GLU A 42 -15.27 -1.05 -5.47
CA GLU A 42 -14.94 0.32 -5.88
C GLU A 42 -14.22 1.13 -4.77
N ALA A 43 -13.70 0.47 -3.73
CA ALA A 43 -13.10 1.10 -2.54
C ALA A 43 -11.57 1.01 -2.48
N GLY A 44 -10.92 0.77 -3.63
CA GLY A 44 -9.48 0.58 -3.73
C GLY A 44 -8.67 1.81 -3.32
N PHE A 45 -7.47 1.58 -2.79
CA PHE A 45 -6.53 2.65 -2.47
C PHE A 45 -5.08 2.26 -2.79
N ARG A 46 -4.22 3.27 -2.93
CA ARG A 46 -2.76 3.12 -2.99
C ARG A 46 -2.11 4.08 -2.01
N LEU A 47 -1.30 3.53 -1.09
CA LEU A 47 -0.43 4.31 -0.24
C LEU A 47 0.92 4.48 -0.96
N LEU A 48 1.20 5.69 -1.43
CA LEU A 48 2.44 6.02 -2.11
C LEU A 48 3.49 6.54 -1.11
N LEU A 49 4.53 5.73 -0.91
CA LEU A 49 5.64 6.04 -0.01
C LEU A 49 6.76 6.81 -0.74
N PRO A 50 7.54 7.65 -0.05
CA PRO A 50 8.72 8.32 -0.61
C PRO A 50 9.92 7.39 -0.80
N PHE A 51 9.77 6.10 -0.49
CA PHE A 51 10.81 5.10 -0.57
C PHE A 51 10.24 3.76 -1.00
N ALA A 52 11.09 2.98 -1.68
CA ALA A 52 10.78 1.63 -2.07
C ALA A 52 10.92 0.65 -0.90
N LEU A 53 10.03 -0.34 -0.88
CA LEU A 53 10.07 -1.52 -0.03
C LEU A 53 10.29 -2.79 -0.88
N GLY A 54 10.42 -3.96 -0.25
CA GLY A 54 10.64 -5.25 -0.90
C GLY A 54 12.10 -5.55 -1.18
N ASN A 55 13.02 -4.79 -0.58
CA ASN A 55 14.47 -4.94 -0.79
C ASN A 55 15.13 -5.89 0.22
N VAL A 56 14.34 -6.54 1.08
CA VAL A 56 14.80 -7.36 2.20
C VAL A 56 14.46 -8.83 1.95
N SER A 57 15.11 -9.73 2.72
CA SER A 57 14.91 -11.18 2.60
C SER A 57 13.43 -11.57 2.69
N ARG A 58 13.06 -12.70 2.06
CA ARG A 58 11.66 -13.17 2.02
C ARG A 58 11.03 -13.34 3.40
N ASP A 59 11.82 -13.62 4.44
CA ASP A 59 11.27 -13.96 5.76
C ASP A 59 10.94 -12.72 6.60
N ASP A 60 11.66 -11.62 6.39
CA ASP A 60 11.59 -10.40 7.21
C ASP A 60 11.04 -9.17 6.46
N GLY A 61 10.85 -9.27 5.15
CA GLY A 61 10.37 -8.18 4.30
C GLY A 61 8.85 -8.00 4.32
N ALA A 62 8.40 -6.84 3.84
CA ALA A 62 7.00 -6.46 3.75
C ALA A 62 6.19 -7.41 2.86
N ARG A 63 4.91 -7.59 3.21
CA ARG A 63 4.01 -8.54 2.55
C ARG A 63 2.67 -7.93 2.23
N VAL A 64 2.07 -8.40 1.15
CA VAL A 64 0.65 -8.18 0.83
C VAL A 64 -0.24 -9.09 1.69
N SER A 65 -1.54 -8.79 1.78
CA SER A 65 -2.50 -9.53 2.64
C SER A 65 -2.54 -11.04 2.35
N ASP A 66 -2.33 -11.47 1.10
CA ASP A 66 -2.25 -12.89 0.75
C ASP A 66 -0.99 -13.62 1.29
N GLY A 67 -0.12 -12.89 1.98
CA GLY A 67 1.08 -13.40 2.63
C GLY A 67 2.29 -13.48 1.72
N ASN A 68 2.17 -13.15 0.42
CA ASN A 68 3.32 -13.07 -0.47
C ASN A 68 4.17 -11.82 -0.16
N PRO A 69 5.50 -11.90 -0.33
CA PRO A 69 6.35 -10.72 -0.32
C PRO A 69 5.91 -9.71 -1.38
N ILE A 70 6.00 -8.43 -1.05
CA ILE A 70 5.80 -7.38 -2.06
C ILE A 70 6.89 -7.43 -3.14
N ALA A 71 6.59 -6.88 -4.32
CA ALA A 71 7.58 -6.80 -5.39
C ALA A 71 8.79 -5.95 -4.95
N PRO A 72 10.03 -6.39 -5.23
CA PRO A 72 11.22 -5.61 -4.91
C PRO A 72 11.20 -4.24 -5.57
N GLY A 73 11.47 -3.19 -4.78
CA GLY A 73 11.48 -1.83 -5.28
C GLY A 73 10.09 -1.17 -5.33
N SER A 74 9.06 -1.75 -4.73
CA SER A 74 7.69 -1.21 -4.81
C SER A 74 7.48 -0.01 -3.89
N PHE A 75 6.82 1.02 -4.41
CA PHE A 75 6.46 2.23 -3.66
C PHE A 75 5.01 2.21 -3.16
N THR A 76 4.19 1.25 -3.61
CA THR A 76 2.73 1.27 -3.43
C THR A 76 2.11 -0.05 -2.98
N ALA A 77 2.90 -1.14 -2.89
CA ALA A 77 2.38 -2.46 -2.56
C ALA A 77 2.04 -2.67 -1.08
N LEU A 78 2.37 -1.74 -0.19
CA LEU A 78 2.05 -1.86 1.24
C LEU A 78 0.54 -1.83 1.46
N PHE A 79 0.05 -2.68 2.37
CA PHE A 79 -1.37 -2.86 2.68
C PHE A 79 -2.25 -3.28 1.49
N GLN A 80 -1.68 -3.88 0.45
CA GLN A 80 -2.44 -4.36 -0.71
C GLN A 80 -2.79 -5.84 -0.58
N HIS A 81 -3.86 -6.28 -1.24
CA HIS A 81 -4.35 -7.66 -1.11
C HIS A 81 -3.36 -8.72 -1.64
N GLY A 82 -2.66 -8.40 -2.73
CA GLY A 82 -1.89 -9.39 -3.49
C GLY A 82 -2.71 -10.01 -4.63
N CYS A 83 -2.33 -11.20 -5.06
CA CYS A 83 -2.94 -11.89 -6.19
C CYS A 83 -4.13 -12.76 -5.75
N HIS A 84 -4.03 -13.38 -4.57
CA HIS A 84 -5.03 -14.34 -4.10
C HIS A 84 -5.92 -13.75 -3.00
N HIS A 85 -7.21 -13.59 -3.28
CA HIS A 85 -8.21 -13.23 -2.29
C HIS A 85 -9.07 -14.45 -1.93
N PRO A 86 -9.32 -14.77 -0.64
CA PRO A 86 -10.12 -15.94 -0.28
C PRO A 86 -11.57 -15.88 -0.77
N PHE A 87 -12.14 -14.67 -0.96
CA PHE A 87 -13.51 -14.46 -1.45
C PHE A 87 -13.65 -13.21 -2.35
N GLY A 88 -14.21 -13.30 -3.56
CA GLY A 88 -14.54 -12.11 -4.36
C GLY A 88 -13.67 -11.80 -5.60
N GLY A 89 -12.86 -12.75 -6.06
CA GLY A 89 -12.13 -12.66 -7.34
C GLY A 89 -10.61 -12.54 -7.18
N GLU A 90 -9.89 -12.66 -8.30
CA GLU A 90 -8.45 -12.37 -8.38
C GLU A 90 -8.27 -10.85 -8.53
N HIS A 91 -7.22 -10.27 -7.92
CA HIS A 91 -6.85 -8.85 -8.06
C HIS A 91 -7.83 -7.79 -7.47
N ARG A 92 -8.67 -8.15 -6.49
CA ARG A 92 -9.50 -7.16 -5.78
C ARG A 92 -8.63 -6.13 -5.04
N SER A 93 -8.93 -4.84 -5.20
CA SER A 93 -8.27 -3.77 -4.44
C SER A 93 -8.60 -3.85 -2.94
N GLN A 94 -7.65 -3.47 -2.08
CA GLN A 94 -7.90 -3.42 -0.63
C GLN A 94 -8.86 -2.28 -0.28
N ARG A 95 -9.67 -2.48 0.75
CA ARG A 95 -10.67 -1.52 1.23
C ARG A 95 -10.00 -0.45 2.07
N MET A 96 -10.23 0.81 1.73
CA MET A 96 -9.70 1.95 2.49
C MET A 96 -10.16 1.96 3.96
N GLU A 97 -11.38 1.48 4.24
CA GLU A 97 -11.88 1.24 5.60
C GLU A 97 -10.93 0.38 6.42
N ARG A 98 -10.48 -0.76 5.86
CA ARG A 98 -9.59 -1.71 6.55
C ARG A 98 -8.24 -1.11 6.86
N LEU A 99 -7.74 -0.22 6.01
CA LEU A 99 -6.51 0.52 6.29
C LEU A 99 -6.67 1.38 7.55
N PHE A 100 -7.79 2.10 7.68
CA PHE A 100 -8.02 2.98 8.82
C PHE A 100 -8.28 2.22 10.12
N ASP A 101 -9.03 1.11 10.07
CA ASP A 101 -9.19 0.20 11.21
C ASP A 101 -7.82 -0.26 11.70
N TYR A 102 -6.98 -0.73 10.78
CA TYR A 102 -5.67 -1.26 11.12
C TYR A 102 -4.70 -0.21 11.66
N TRP A 103 -4.69 1.00 11.09
CA TRP A 103 -3.90 2.11 11.65
C TRP A 103 -4.36 2.48 13.07
N THR A 104 -5.65 2.38 13.34
CA THR A 104 -6.20 2.59 14.70
C THR A 104 -5.69 1.51 15.64
N GLU A 105 -5.73 0.24 15.24
CA GLU A 105 -5.21 -0.88 16.03
C GLU A 105 -3.71 -0.73 16.35
N LEU A 106 -2.89 -0.25 15.41
CA LEU A 106 -1.46 -0.01 15.66
C LEU A 106 -1.22 1.03 16.74
N ILE A 107 -2.07 2.06 16.80
CA ILE A 107 -2.02 3.08 17.84
C ILE A 107 -2.49 2.52 19.18
N GLU A 108 -3.65 1.84 19.19
CA GLU A 108 -4.26 1.29 20.40
C GLU A 108 -3.39 0.21 21.07
N ASN A 109 -2.72 -0.62 20.27
CA ASN A 109 -1.79 -1.64 20.75
C ASN A 109 -0.41 -1.07 21.13
N GLY A 110 -0.19 0.23 20.93
CA GLY A 110 1.05 0.92 21.29
C GLY A 110 2.25 0.61 20.37
N VAL A 111 2.00 -0.03 19.22
CA VAL A 111 3.01 -0.22 18.16
C VAL A 111 3.40 1.14 17.61
N TRP A 112 2.41 1.95 17.22
CA TRP A 112 2.60 3.35 16.86
C TRP A 112 2.41 4.24 18.08
N ARG A 113 3.47 4.96 18.45
CA ARG A 113 3.41 5.97 19.49
C ARG A 113 2.98 7.29 18.88
N VAL A 114 1.96 7.92 19.46
CA VAL A 114 1.50 9.25 19.06
C VAL A 114 2.17 10.31 19.94
N GLY A 115 2.62 11.40 19.32
CA GLY A 115 3.10 12.62 19.98
C GLY A 115 2.37 13.85 19.45
N ASP A 116 2.91 15.03 19.74
CA ASP A 116 2.26 16.31 19.44
C ASP A 116 1.99 16.52 17.94
N GLU A 117 2.80 15.91 17.08
CA GLU A 117 2.73 16.01 15.61
C GLU A 117 2.17 14.73 14.95
N GLY A 118 1.47 13.88 15.69
CA GLY A 118 0.94 12.60 15.21
C GLY A 118 1.86 11.41 15.48
N VAL A 119 1.86 10.41 14.61
CA VAL A 119 2.67 9.19 14.78
C VAL A 119 4.16 9.53 14.78
N LYS A 120 4.87 9.15 15.85
CA LYS A 120 6.31 9.37 15.99
C LYS A 120 7.07 8.59 14.91
N GLY A 121 7.96 9.29 14.19
CA GLY A 121 8.66 8.75 13.02
C GLY A 121 8.00 9.15 11.70
N GLY A 122 6.73 9.57 11.73
CA GLY A 122 6.00 10.03 10.55
C GLY A 122 5.99 8.98 9.44
N ILE A 123 6.24 9.41 8.21
CA ILE A 123 6.26 8.53 7.04
C ILE A 123 7.37 7.47 7.09
N GLU A 124 8.47 7.72 7.80
CA GLU A 124 9.59 6.78 7.89
C GLU A 124 9.24 5.53 8.70
N THR A 125 8.20 5.60 9.55
CA THR A 125 7.67 4.48 10.34
C THR A 125 7.32 3.28 9.46
N PHE A 126 6.83 3.51 8.23
CA PHE A 126 6.49 2.43 7.30
C PHE A 126 7.70 1.58 6.83
N ARG A 127 8.94 2.02 7.08
CA ARG A 127 10.14 1.18 6.83
C ARG A 127 10.23 -0.02 7.75
N ASP A 128 9.57 0.02 8.90
CA ASP A 128 9.55 -1.09 9.83
C ASP A 128 8.96 -2.35 9.18
N ALA A 129 8.08 -2.18 8.18
CA ALA A 129 7.53 -3.26 7.36
C ALA A 129 8.62 -4.10 6.67
N ASP A 130 9.74 -3.49 6.28
CA ASP A 130 10.90 -4.19 5.67
C ASP A 130 12.01 -4.47 6.70
N SER A 131 11.82 -4.12 7.97
CA SER A 131 12.85 -4.23 9.01
C SER A 131 12.51 -5.30 10.06
N GLY A 132 11.74 -6.32 9.65
CA GLY A 132 11.33 -7.45 10.51
C GLY A 132 10.00 -7.29 11.22
N ALA A 133 9.35 -6.12 11.13
CA ALA A 133 8.03 -5.87 11.72
C ALA A 133 6.88 -6.03 10.72
N TRP A 134 7.08 -6.72 9.59
CA TRP A 134 6.10 -6.84 8.50
C TRP A 134 4.69 -7.26 8.95
N ARG A 135 4.58 -8.03 10.04
CA ARG A 135 3.29 -8.48 10.62
C ARG A 135 2.42 -7.34 11.12
N ASP A 136 3.03 -6.24 11.55
CA ASP A 136 2.36 -5.02 11.99
C ASP A 136 2.00 -4.12 10.79
N TYR A 137 2.38 -4.51 9.56
CA TYR A 137 2.06 -3.78 8.32
C TYR A 137 1.32 -4.69 7.32
N TRP A 138 0.71 -5.74 7.84
CA TRP A 138 0.01 -6.77 7.08
C TRP A 138 -1.45 -6.82 7.54
N ILE A 139 -2.37 -6.47 6.64
CA ILE A 139 -3.81 -6.59 6.90
C ILE A 139 -4.21 -8.04 6.65
N PRO A 140 -4.69 -8.77 7.67
CA PRO A 140 -5.16 -10.13 7.49
C PRO A 140 -6.29 -10.20 6.45
N PRO A 141 -6.29 -11.21 5.56
CA PRO A 141 -7.36 -11.35 4.59
C PRO A 141 -8.66 -11.72 5.32
N ASP A 142 -9.72 -11.00 5.00
CA ASP A 142 -11.05 -11.18 5.56
C ASP A 142 -12.11 -11.27 4.45
N TRP A 143 -13.38 -11.36 4.85
CA TRP A 143 -14.53 -11.51 3.96
C TRP A 143 -15.00 -10.17 3.38
#